data_AF-A0A0D8JBM3-F1
#
_entry.id   AF-A0A0D8JBM3-F1
#
_cell.length_a   1.000
_cell.length_b   1.000
_cell.length_c   1.000
_cell.angle_alpha   90.00
_cell.angle_beta   90.00
_cell.angle_gamma   90.00
#
_symmetry.space_group_name_H-M   'P 1'
#
loop_
_entity.id
_entity.type
_entity.pdbx_description
1 polymer ?
#
loop_
_entity_poly.entity_id
_entity_poly.type
_entity_poly.pdbx_seq_one_letter_code
_entity_poly.pdbx_strand_id
1 'polypeptide(L)'
;MKQVKQLIIFVTILLLSFTTKGQQQDGSIFERRISINQTDQPLDFVLEQISWQANVFFSYDATIFNSAQKVSISAQDKSLYTILNTLLDTTQYRFSELQNQVIITRKSNNEVMVTAQDSVPVKYFFLSGKLIESRKGRPIPFASVSIFDKPIGTISNTDGEFLLKVHPSYIADTIVISCMGYEQKLLPANQLLDEDLFILEPASIKIKEIKVTAITPEKLLKNMRANYEKNYTPSSKLMTAFYRETVKQDKNYISVSEAVMEVLKAPYIGTTRGDLVRLLKGRKSREVQPFKWLNFKLMGGPFTITELDAVKTVETFIDPEYERVYEYQISDVVWYENQPVYVVKFQAQSSEFYPPFEGEMYVHRETFALVHANYHLDKAGLKKAEEVMIKKKPRKVKARPTYVNYQVNYRQYQGKWHLASAKASVKFKVRSKRDRINSEFHSVSDLLITNIQPTDLKRFNKDERFSRSDIFVELLGAYDEKFWENYNIIKPNESLRNAFKQSLFN
;
A
#
# COMPACT_ATOMS: atom_id res chain seq x y z
N MET A 1 -22.15 -46.91 -9.57
CA MET A 1 -20.95 -46.20 -9.05
C MET A 1 -20.49 -44.98 -9.87
N LYS A 2 -20.96 -44.74 -11.11
CA LYS A 2 -20.60 -43.52 -11.88
C LYS A 2 -21.41 -42.25 -11.51
N GLN A 3 -22.70 -42.39 -11.18
CA GLN A 3 -23.56 -41.24 -10.84
C GLN A 3 -23.24 -40.61 -9.47
N VAL A 4 -22.75 -41.39 -8.50
CA VAL A 4 -22.36 -40.86 -7.17
C VAL A 4 -21.06 -40.03 -7.25
N LYS A 5 -20.16 -40.30 -8.21
CA LYS A 5 -18.95 -39.50 -8.41
C LYS A 5 -19.22 -38.13 -9.08
N GLN A 6 -20.24 -38.02 -9.93
CA GLN A 6 -20.64 -36.74 -10.53
C GLN A 6 -21.36 -35.82 -9.54
N LEU A 7 -22.15 -36.38 -8.61
CA LEU A 7 -22.82 -35.61 -7.56
C LEU A 7 -21.82 -35.07 -6.52
N ILE A 8 -20.75 -35.82 -6.21
CA ILE A 8 -19.70 -35.36 -5.30
C ILE A 8 -18.89 -34.22 -5.92
N ILE A 9 -18.61 -34.23 -7.23
CA ILE A 9 -17.87 -33.14 -7.91
C ILE A 9 -18.71 -31.85 -8.00
N PHE A 10 -20.04 -31.94 -8.09
CA PHE A 10 -20.91 -30.75 -8.07
C PHE A 10 -21.06 -30.13 -6.67
N VAL A 11 -20.98 -30.96 -5.61
CA VAL A 11 -21.04 -30.47 -4.21
C VAL A 11 -19.70 -29.89 -3.73
N THR A 12 -18.55 -30.33 -4.26
CA THR A 12 -17.26 -29.67 -3.96
C THR A 12 -17.08 -28.32 -4.65
N ILE A 13 -17.78 -28.05 -5.76
CA ILE A 13 -17.75 -26.73 -6.42
C ILE A 13 -18.70 -25.73 -5.71
N LEU A 14 -19.78 -26.21 -5.08
CA LEU A 14 -20.70 -25.34 -4.31
C LEU A 14 -20.19 -24.97 -2.89
N LEU A 15 -19.16 -25.67 -2.38
CA LEU A 15 -18.59 -25.42 -1.04
C LEU A 15 -17.40 -24.43 -1.05
N LEU A 16 -17.02 -23.88 -2.20
CA LEU A 16 -15.99 -22.84 -2.31
C LEU A 16 -16.51 -21.40 -2.15
N SER A 17 -17.82 -21.22 -1.94
CA SER A 17 -18.45 -19.91 -1.71
C SER A 17 -18.69 -19.62 -0.23
N PHE A 18 -17.84 -20.11 0.69
CA PHE A 18 -17.77 -19.49 2.01
C PHE A 18 -16.93 -18.23 1.89
N THR A 19 -17.57 -17.13 1.48
CA THR A 19 -17.02 -15.79 1.72
C THR A 19 -16.97 -15.63 3.24
N THR A 20 -15.76 -15.72 3.79
CA THR A 20 -15.53 -15.38 5.19
C THR A 20 -15.91 -13.91 5.36
N LYS A 21 -17.05 -13.64 6.00
CA LYS A 21 -17.54 -12.29 6.31
C LYS A 21 -16.54 -11.41 7.06
N GLY A 22 -15.45 -11.97 7.61
CA GLY A 22 -14.49 -11.25 8.44
C GLY A 22 -13.60 -10.22 7.74
N GLN A 23 -13.63 -10.08 6.40
CA GLN A 23 -12.79 -9.11 5.67
C GLN A 23 -13.41 -8.52 4.38
N GLN A 24 -14.69 -8.78 4.09
CA GLN A 24 -15.31 -8.25 2.86
C GLN A 24 -15.76 -6.80 3.12
N GLN A 25 -15.02 -5.83 2.56
CA GLN A 25 -15.37 -4.42 2.64
C GLN A 25 -16.67 -4.15 1.85
N ASP A 26 -17.61 -3.40 2.43
CA ASP A 26 -18.89 -3.06 1.80
C ASP A 26 -18.72 -1.98 0.72
N GLY A 27 -18.29 -2.42 -0.47
CA GLY A 27 -18.07 -1.61 -1.66
C GLY A 27 -19.31 -1.01 -2.29
N SER A 28 -19.09 -0.30 -3.39
CA SER A 28 -20.18 0.22 -4.21
C SER A 28 -20.99 -0.93 -4.81
N ILE A 29 -22.31 -0.79 -4.90
CA ILE A 29 -23.14 -1.76 -5.65
C ILE A 29 -22.65 -1.93 -7.10
N PHE A 30 -21.98 -0.93 -7.66
CA PHE A 30 -21.45 -0.94 -9.01
C PHE A 30 -20.32 -1.96 -9.22
N GLU A 31 -19.70 -2.46 -8.16
CA GLU A 31 -18.67 -3.51 -8.21
C GLU A 31 -19.25 -4.92 -8.41
N ARG A 32 -20.55 -5.11 -8.13
CA ARG A 32 -21.19 -6.43 -8.19
C ARG A 32 -21.17 -6.95 -9.62
N ARG A 33 -20.58 -8.13 -9.82
CA ARG A 33 -20.52 -8.80 -11.13
C ARG A 33 -21.72 -9.70 -11.34
N ILE A 34 -22.30 -9.64 -12.54
CA ILE A 34 -23.39 -10.51 -12.97
C ILE A 34 -23.15 -11.03 -14.39
N SER A 35 -23.94 -12.01 -14.81
CA SER A 35 -23.93 -12.54 -16.18
C SER A 35 -25.31 -12.40 -16.81
N ILE A 36 -25.39 -11.64 -17.90
CA ILE A 36 -26.64 -11.35 -18.59
C ILE A 36 -26.46 -11.48 -20.10
N ASN A 37 -27.39 -12.18 -20.74
CA ASN A 37 -27.45 -12.28 -22.18
C ASN A 37 -28.89 -12.02 -22.64
N GLN A 38 -29.08 -10.93 -23.37
CA GLN A 38 -30.38 -10.48 -23.85
C GLN A 38 -30.23 -9.98 -25.28
N THR A 39 -31.21 -10.29 -26.12
CA THR A 39 -31.25 -9.87 -27.52
C THR A 39 -32.58 -9.23 -27.81
N ASP A 40 -32.54 -8.00 -28.34
CA ASP A 40 -33.70 -7.20 -28.75
C ASP A 40 -34.81 -7.10 -27.69
N GLN A 41 -34.42 -6.90 -26.43
CA GLN A 41 -35.35 -6.78 -25.30
C GLN A 41 -35.56 -5.33 -24.90
N PRO A 42 -36.76 -4.97 -24.38
CA PRO A 42 -36.99 -3.66 -23.77
C PRO A 42 -36.01 -3.39 -22.61
N LEU A 43 -35.48 -2.17 -22.50
CA LEU A 43 -34.48 -1.83 -21.48
C LEU A 43 -35.03 -1.97 -20.06
N ASP A 44 -36.29 -1.63 -19.78
CA ASP A 44 -36.95 -1.90 -18.49
C ASP A 44 -36.90 -3.37 -18.09
N PHE A 45 -37.22 -4.28 -19.01
CA PHE A 45 -37.11 -5.73 -18.79
C PHE A 45 -35.66 -6.13 -18.47
N VAL A 46 -34.68 -5.59 -19.20
CA VAL A 46 -33.25 -5.86 -18.93
C VAL A 46 -32.84 -5.33 -17.55
N LEU A 47 -33.27 -4.13 -17.17
CA LEU A 47 -33.01 -3.55 -15.84
C LEU A 47 -33.68 -4.36 -14.73
N GLU A 48 -34.87 -4.92 -14.95
CA GLU A 48 -35.52 -5.83 -13.99
C GLU A 48 -34.67 -7.10 -13.77
N GLN A 49 -34.18 -7.73 -14.84
CA GLN A 49 -33.28 -8.89 -14.71
C GLN A 49 -32.00 -8.55 -13.94
N ILE A 50 -31.42 -7.37 -14.19
CA ILE A 50 -30.25 -6.88 -13.44
C ILE A 50 -30.60 -6.68 -11.95
N SER A 51 -31.78 -6.14 -11.67
CA SER A 51 -32.27 -5.90 -10.29
C SER A 51 -32.32 -7.19 -9.50
N TRP A 52 -32.87 -8.26 -10.08
CA TRP A 52 -32.94 -9.59 -9.49
C TRP A 52 -31.56 -10.21 -9.26
N GLN A 53 -30.68 -10.20 -10.28
CA GLN A 53 -29.38 -10.85 -10.17
C GLN A 53 -28.42 -10.12 -9.22
N ALA A 54 -28.40 -8.79 -9.25
CA ALA A 54 -27.47 -7.99 -8.46
C ALA A 54 -28.06 -7.52 -7.12
N ASN A 55 -29.33 -7.83 -6.85
CA ASN A 55 -30.08 -7.38 -5.67
C ASN A 55 -29.99 -5.86 -5.50
N VAL A 56 -30.43 -5.11 -6.51
CA VAL A 56 -30.46 -3.63 -6.55
C VAL A 56 -31.81 -3.15 -7.06
N PHE A 57 -32.14 -1.88 -6.78
CA PHE A 57 -33.33 -1.22 -7.33
C PHE A 57 -32.93 -0.13 -8.32
N PHE A 58 -33.73 0.12 -9.35
CA PHE A 58 -33.53 1.26 -10.26
C PHE A 58 -34.53 2.38 -9.96
N SER A 59 -34.06 3.62 -10.03
CA SER A 59 -34.88 4.83 -9.99
C SER A 59 -34.56 5.70 -11.18
N TYR A 60 -35.59 6.11 -11.92
CA TYR A 60 -35.47 7.04 -13.03
C TYR A 60 -36.81 7.72 -13.27
N ASP A 61 -36.77 8.90 -13.89
CA ASP A 61 -37.96 9.57 -14.36
C ASP A 61 -38.36 8.98 -15.73
N ALA A 62 -39.47 8.26 -15.75
CA ALA A 62 -40.00 7.57 -16.92
C ALA A 62 -40.43 8.53 -18.06
N THR A 63 -40.61 9.82 -17.78
CA THR A 63 -40.95 10.81 -18.82
C THR A 63 -39.74 11.24 -19.66
N ILE A 64 -38.53 11.11 -19.10
CA ILE A 64 -37.28 11.51 -19.74
C ILE A 64 -36.37 10.33 -20.09
N PHE A 65 -36.60 9.16 -19.49
CA PHE A 65 -35.82 7.95 -19.73
C PHE A 65 -36.60 6.96 -20.59
N ASN A 66 -36.21 6.80 -21.85
CA ASN A 66 -36.84 5.84 -22.76
C ASN A 66 -36.46 4.40 -22.38
N SER A 67 -37.17 3.84 -21.39
CA SER A 67 -36.98 2.47 -20.92
C SER A 67 -37.59 1.41 -21.84
N ALA A 68 -38.45 1.79 -22.79
CA ALA A 68 -39.01 0.88 -23.79
C ALA A 68 -38.06 0.64 -24.97
N GLN A 69 -36.95 1.38 -25.07
CA GLN A 69 -35.97 1.19 -26.14
C GLN A 69 -35.43 -0.25 -26.14
N LYS A 70 -35.25 -0.81 -27.33
CA LYS A 70 -34.72 -2.15 -27.50
C LYS A 70 -33.21 -2.15 -27.36
N VAL A 71 -32.69 -3.05 -26.54
CA VAL A 71 -31.26 -3.23 -26.31
C VAL A 71 -30.87 -4.70 -26.45
N SER A 72 -29.61 -4.93 -26.82
CA SER A 72 -28.98 -6.25 -26.80
C SER A 72 -27.70 -6.15 -25.98
N ILE A 73 -27.50 -7.10 -25.08
CA ILE A 73 -26.31 -7.16 -24.23
C ILE A 73 -25.89 -8.62 -24.04
N SER A 74 -24.59 -8.87 -24.12
CA SER A 74 -23.99 -10.13 -23.72
C SER A 74 -22.79 -9.83 -22.84
N ALA A 75 -22.94 -10.10 -21.54
CA ALA A 75 -21.94 -9.86 -20.52
C ALA A 75 -21.83 -11.09 -19.60
N GLN A 76 -20.61 -11.58 -19.40
CA GLN A 76 -20.31 -12.69 -18.50
C GLN A 76 -19.37 -12.20 -17.41
N ASP A 77 -19.78 -12.38 -16.15
CA ASP A 77 -19.05 -11.94 -14.95
C ASP A 77 -18.54 -10.49 -15.07
N LYS A 78 -19.45 -9.56 -15.42
CA LYS A 78 -19.14 -8.13 -15.56
C LYS A 78 -19.81 -7.32 -14.47
N SER A 79 -19.09 -6.32 -13.98
CA SER A 79 -19.57 -5.38 -12.97
C SER A 79 -20.80 -4.61 -13.46
N LEU A 80 -21.67 -4.25 -12.52
CA LEU A 80 -22.78 -3.35 -12.79
C LEU A 80 -22.32 -2.03 -13.41
N TYR A 81 -21.15 -1.51 -13.02
CA TYR A 81 -20.56 -0.34 -13.66
C TYR A 81 -20.39 -0.53 -15.18
N THR A 82 -19.78 -1.63 -15.60
CA THR A 82 -19.54 -1.93 -17.02
C THR A 82 -20.85 -2.19 -17.76
N ILE A 83 -21.75 -2.96 -17.16
CA ILE A 83 -23.06 -3.28 -17.74
C ILE A 83 -23.89 -2.01 -17.97
N LEU A 84 -23.97 -1.12 -16.98
CA LEU A 84 -24.74 0.12 -17.10
C LEU A 84 -24.12 1.10 -18.08
N ASN A 85 -22.78 1.22 -18.14
CA ASN A 85 -22.12 2.01 -19.18
C ASN A 85 -22.31 1.43 -20.60
N THR A 86 -22.60 0.13 -20.72
CA THR A 86 -22.92 -0.50 -22.01
C THR A 86 -24.38 -0.27 -22.41
N LEU A 87 -25.30 -0.33 -21.44
CA LEU A 87 -26.75 -0.21 -21.68
C LEU A 87 -27.23 1.23 -21.84
N LEU A 88 -26.60 2.18 -21.14
CA LEU A 88 -27.03 3.57 -21.09
C LEU A 88 -26.22 4.43 -22.06
N ASP A 89 -26.88 5.34 -22.78
CA ASP A 89 -26.18 6.39 -23.51
C ASP A 89 -25.52 7.34 -22.51
N THR A 90 -24.24 7.10 -22.23
CA THR A 90 -23.45 7.87 -21.26
C THR A 90 -23.22 9.32 -21.71
N THR A 91 -23.57 9.71 -22.94
CA THR A 91 -23.58 11.12 -23.36
C THR A 91 -24.81 11.87 -22.84
N GLN A 92 -25.93 11.17 -22.65
CA GLN A 92 -27.20 11.74 -22.22
C GLN A 92 -27.53 11.47 -20.76
N TYR A 93 -27.10 10.33 -20.23
CA TYR A 93 -27.45 9.89 -18.88
C TYR A 93 -26.20 9.73 -18.01
N ARG A 94 -26.39 9.95 -16.71
CA ARG A 94 -25.45 9.56 -15.65
C ARG A 94 -26.20 8.69 -14.65
N PHE A 95 -25.47 7.81 -13.99
CA PHE A 95 -26.03 7.01 -12.90
C PHE A 95 -25.22 7.22 -11.62
N SER A 96 -25.92 7.17 -10.49
CA SER A 96 -25.33 7.27 -9.16
C SER A 96 -25.94 6.22 -8.24
N GLU A 97 -25.23 5.93 -7.16
CA GLU A 97 -25.67 5.00 -6.12
C GLU A 97 -26.23 5.80 -4.94
N LEU A 98 -27.36 5.35 -4.41
CA LEU A 98 -27.85 5.73 -3.10
C LEU A 98 -28.28 4.47 -2.37
N GLN A 99 -27.53 4.09 -1.33
CA GLN A 99 -27.73 2.84 -0.59
C GLN A 99 -27.68 1.62 -1.53
N ASN A 100 -28.80 0.92 -1.73
CA ASN A 100 -28.90 -0.25 -2.60
C ASN A 100 -29.69 0.05 -3.89
N GLN A 101 -29.75 1.33 -4.27
CA GLN A 101 -30.52 1.84 -5.41
C GLN A 101 -29.59 2.53 -6.42
N VAL A 102 -29.78 2.22 -7.69
CA VAL A 102 -29.17 2.89 -8.85
C VAL A 102 -30.12 4.00 -9.31
N ILE A 103 -29.67 5.24 -9.26
CA ILE A 103 -30.43 6.41 -9.71
C ILE A 103 -29.89 6.83 -11.07
N ILE A 104 -30.74 6.84 -12.10
CA ILE A 104 -30.39 7.28 -13.46
C ILE A 104 -30.97 8.69 -13.67
N THR A 105 -30.11 9.64 -14.03
CA THR A 105 -30.49 11.04 -14.28
C THR A 105 -29.97 11.51 -15.63
N ARG A 106 -30.66 12.47 -16.26
CA ARG A 106 -30.19 13.12 -17.48
C ARG A 106 -29.02 14.06 -17.14
N LYS A 107 -28.00 14.09 -17.98
CA LYS A 107 -26.93 15.09 -17.90
C LYS A 107 -27.52 16.46 -18.28
N SER A 108 -27.42 17.43 -17.40
CA SER A 108 -27.76 18.84 -17.67
C SER A 108 -26.48 19.62 -18.02
N ASN A 109 -26.53 20.48 -19.03
CA ASN A 109 -25.41 21.34 -19.43
C ASN A 109 -25.10 22.45 -18.41
N ASN A 110 -25.96 22.67 -17.40
CA ASN A 110 -25.84 23.74 -16.41
C ASN A 110 -25.93 23.21 -14.96
N GLU A 111 -24.96 22.41 -14.53
CA GLU A 111 -24.72 22.19 -13.10
C GLU A 111 -23.31 22.66 -12.73
N VAL A 112 -23.24 23.91 -12.26
CA VAL A 112 -22.25 24.33 -11.27
C VAL A 112 -22.28 23.32 -10.13
N MET A 113 -21.11 22.89 -9.64
CA MET A 113 -20.99 22.08 -8.43
C MET A 113 -21.61 22.87 -7.26
N VAL A 114 -22.90 22.69 -7.03
CA VAL A 114 -23.52 23.11 -5.78
C VAL A 114 -23.02 22.13 -4.73
N THR A 115 -22.12 22.60 -3.88
CA THR A 115 -21.80 22.00 -2.59
C THR A 115 -23.05 22.06 -1.72
N ALA A 116 -24.00 21.16 -1.98
CA ALA A 116 -25.02 20.81 -1.01
C ALA A 116 -24.37 19.86 -0.01
N GLN A 117 -24.10 20.41 1.16
CA GLN A 117 -23.66 19.71 2.35
C GLN A 117 -24.81 18.86 2.90
N ASP A 118 -25.27 17.87 2.12
CA ASP A 118 -26.10 16.79 2.61
C ASP A 118 -25.20 15.58 2.84
N SER A 119 -25.20 15.14 4.10
CA SER A 119 -24.44 14.04 4.70
C SER A 119 -24.78 12.66 4.14
N VAL A 120 -24.78 12.49 2.81
CA VAL A 120 -24.87 11.16 2.19
C VAL A 120 -23.46 10.57 2.17
N PRO A 121 -23.21 9.43 2.82
CA PRO A 121 -21.91 8.78 2.78
C PRO A 121 -21.59 8.37 1.34
N VAL A 122 -20.49 8.88 0.78
CA VAL A 122 -20.02 8.44 -0.53
C VAL A 122 -19.55 7.00 -0.44
N LYS A 123 -20.13 6.12 -1.26
CA LYS A 123 -19.66 4.74 -1.44
C LYS A 123 -18.43 4.72 -2.32
N TYR A 124 -17.39 4.02 -1.88
CA TYR A 124 -16.12 3.92 -2.60
C TYR A 124 -16.07 2.62 -3.41
N PHE A 125 -15.24 2.62 -4.45
CA PHE A 125 -14.89 1.43 -5.21
C PHE A 125 -13.71 0.69 -4.56
N PHE A 126 -13.78 -0.63 -4.41
CA PHE A 126 -12.66 -1.45 -3.94
C PHE A 126 -12.08 -2.31 -5.07
N LEU A 127 -11.07 -1.76 -5.73
CA LEU A 127 -10.40 -2.40 -6.87
C LEU A 127 -9.37 -3.41 -6.35
N SER A 128 -9.55 -4.69 -6.65
CA SER A 128 -8.69 -5.76 -6.15
C SER A 128 -8.16 -6.61 -7.29
N GLY A 129 -7.03 -7.28 -7.06
CA GLY A 129 -6.47 -8.17 -8.06
C GLY A 129 -5.19 -8.84 -7.59
N LYS A 130 -4.63 -9.69 -8.46
CA LYS A 130 -3.37 -10.40 -8.28
C LYS A 130 -2.41 -10.08 -9.42
N LEU A 131 -1.16 -9.76 -9.06
CA LEU A 131 -0.08 -9.46 -9.99
C LEU A 131 0.82 -10.68 -10.15
N ILE A 132 1.06 -11.09 -11.39
CA ILE A 132 1.97 -12.20 -11.72
C ILE A 132 2.93 -11.84 -12.86
N GLU A 133 4.10 -12.47 -12.85
CA GLU A 133 5.09 -12.41 -13.93
C GLU A 133 4.61 -13.25 -15.14
N SER A 134 4.70 -12.69 -16.35
CA SER A 134 4.30 -13.35 -17.60
C SER A 134 5.00 -14.69 -17.87
N ARG A 135 6.30 -14.78 -17.62
CA ARG A 135 7.13 -15.93 -17.98
C ARG A 135 6.94 -17.15 -17.08
N LYS A 136 6.76 -16.92 -15.78
CA LYS A 136 6.81 -17.97 -14.75
C LYS A 136 5.55 -18.05 -13.91
N GLY A 137 4.58 -17.16 -14.11
CA GLY A 137 3.36 -17.06 -13.29
C GLY A 137 3.63 -16.77 -11.82
N ARG A 138 4.83 -16.29 -11.48
CA ARG A 138 5.22 -16.03 -10.09
C ARG A 138 4.53 -14.76 -9.59
N PRO A 139 4.05 -14.73 -8.34
CA PRO A 139 3.53 -13.51 -7.75
C PRO A 139 4.55 -12.38 -7.76
N ILE A 140 4.08 -11.15 -8.01
CA ILE A 140 4.92 -9.94 -7.97
C ILE A 140 4.63 -9.19 -6.67
N PRO A 141 5.49 -9.34 -5.65
CA PRO A 141 5.27 -8.70 -4.36
C PRO A 141 5.74 -7.25 -4.37
N PHE A 142 5.12 -6.42 -3.51
CA PHE A 142 5.51 -5.03 -3.27
C PHE A 142 5.46 -4.12 -4.52
N ALA A 143 4.66 -4.48 -5.52
CA ALA A 143 4.36 -3.59 -6.63
C ALA A 143 3.46 -2.45 -6.15
N SER A 144 3.72 -1.24 -6.63
CA SER A 144 2.85 -0.08 -6.43
C SER A 144 1.63 -0.19 -7.33
N VAL A 145 0.44 0.09 -6.77
CA VAL A 145 -0.82 0.20 -7.51
C VAL A 145 -1.47 1.52 -7.10
N SER A 146 -1.48 2.51 -7.99
CA SER A 146 -1.91 3.87 -7.64
C SER A 146 -2.67 4.56 -8.77
N ILE A 147 -3.42 5.60 -8.43
CA ILE A 147 -4.05 6.47 -9.42
C ILE A 147 -3.00 7.46 -9.94
N PHE A 148 -2.89 7.58 -11.27
CA PHE A 148 -1.90 8.44 -11.93
C PHE A 148 -1.97 9.88 -11.40
N ASP A 149 -0.81 10.44 -11.03
CA ASP A 149 -0.62 11.78 -10.46
C ASP A 149 -1.51 12.10 -9.24
N LYS A 150 -1.88 11.09 -8.45
CA LYS A 150 -2.65 11.26 -7.21
C LYS A 150 -1.95 10.56 -6.05
N PRO A 151 -2.11 11.05 -4.81
CA PRO A 151 -1.47 10.45 -3.65
C PRO A 151 -2.20 9.18 -3.18
N ILE A 152 -3.16 8.68 -3.98
CA ILE A 152 -4.03 7.54 -3.69
C ILE A 152 -3.39 6.28 -4.28
N GLY A 153 -3.07 5.32 -3.43
CA GLY A 153 -2.44 4.07 -3.85
C GLY A 153 -2.38 3.01 -2.76
N THR A 154 -1.97 1.83 -3.16
CA THR A 154 -1.69 0.66 -2.34
C THR A 154 -0.45 -0.06 -2.85
N ILE A 155 -0.02 -1.11 -2.16
CA ILE A 155 1.03 -2.01 -2.62
C ILE A 155 0.57 -3.46 -2.60
N SER A 156 1.05 -4.28 -3.53
CA SER A 156 0.80 -5.72 -3.53
C SER A 156 1.53 -6.40 -2.36
N ASN A 157 0.88 -7.42 -1.79
CA ASN A 157 1.46 -8.23 -0.73
C ASN A 157 2.43 -9.29 -1.27
N THR A 158 2.97 -10.15 -0.40
CA THR A 158 3.92 -11.21 -0.80
C THR A 158 3.37 -12.21 -1.81
N ASP A 159 2.04 -12.30 -1.93
CA ASP A 159 1.35 -13.22 -2.82
C ASP A 159 0.88 -12.51 -4.10
N GLY A 160 1.34 -11.28 -4.32
CA GLY A 160 1.01 -10.44 -5.46
C GLY A 160 -0.39 -9.84 -5.40
N GLU A 161 -1.14 -10.05 -4.33
CA GLU A 161 -2.51 -9.52 -4.21
C GLU A 161 -2.51 -8.07 -3.71
N PHE A 162 -3.42 -7.25 -4.23
CA PHE A 162 -3.60 -5.86 -3.81
C PHE A 162 -5.08 -5.53 -3.60
N LEU A 163 -5.34 -4.39 -2.94
CA LEU A 163 -6.66 -3.83 -2.72
C LEU A 163 -6.54 -2.29 -2.68
N LEU A 164 -7.16 -1.63 -3.64
CA LEU A 164 -7.14 -0.19 -3.82
C LEU A 164 -8.56 0.37 -3.69
N LYS A 165 -8.78 1.15 -2.63
CA LYS A 165 -9.97 1.96 -2.40
C LYS A 165 -9.89 3.25 -3.23
N VAL A 166 -10.92 3.49 -4.03
CA VAL A 166 -11.01 4.60 -4.99
C VAL A 166 -12.32 5.37 -4.81
N HIS A 167 -12.23 6.69 -4.70
CA HIS A 167 -13.42 7.55 -4.66
C HIS A 167 -14.14 7.53 -6.02
N PRO A 168 -15.47 7.57 -6.09
CA PRO A 168 -16.21 7.53 -7.37
C PRO A 168 -15.76 8.57 -8.41
N SER A 169 -15.32 9.75 -7.97
CA SER A 169 -14.79 10.77 -8.88
C SER A 169 -13.51 10.37 -9.63
N TYR A 170 -12.88 9.26 -9.24
CA TYR A 170 -11.62 8.76 -9.81
C TYR A 170 -11.77 7.40 -10.50
N ILE A 171 -12.98 6.85 -10.60
CA ILE A 171 -13.20 5.52 -11.21
C ILE A 171 -12.92 5.49 -12.73
N ALA A 172 -12.94 6.66 -13.37
CA ALA A 172 -12.56 6.83 -14.77
C ALA A 172 -11.08 7.20 -14.97
N ASP A 173 -10.32 7.40 -13.89
CA ASP A 173 -8.90 7.77 -13.99
C ASP A 173 -8.03 6.57 -14.40
N THR A 174 -6.77 6.86 -14.72
CA THR A 174 -5.75 5.84 -15.02
C THR A 174 -5.12 5.28 -13.74
N ILE A 175 -5.12 3.95 -13.62
CA ILE A 175 -4.30 3.20 -12.67
C ILE A 175 -2.93 2.95 -13.27
N VAL A 176 -1.92 3.09 -12.41
CA VAL A 176 -0.53 2.79 -12.66
C VAL A 176 -0.15 1.61 -11.77
N ILE A 177 0.28 0.51 -12.39
CA ILE A 177 0.90 -0.62 -11.71
C ILE A 177 2.39 -0.61 -12.06
N SER A 178 3.25 -0.52 -11.05
CA SER A 178 4.70 -0.48 -11.22
C SER A 178 5.42 -1.39 -10.23
N CYS A 179 6.46 -2.08 -10.71
CA CYS A 179 7.34 -2.90 -9.89
C CYS A 179 8.75 -2.93 -10.49
N MET A 180 9.76 -3.08 -9.64
CA MET A 180 11.15 -3.19 -10.08
C MET A 180 11.35 -4.37 -11.03
N GLY A 181 11.98 -4.12 -12.18
CA GLY A 181 12.28 -5.15 -13.18
C GLY A 181 11.10 -5.56 -14.07
N TYR A 182 9.98 -4.84 -14.02
CA TYR A 182 8.78 -5.08 -14.84
C TYR A 182 8.39 -3.82 -15.62
N GLU A 183 7.76 -4.01 -16.77
CA GLU A 183 7.15 -2.92 -17.53
C GLU A 183 5.95 -2.37 -16.77
N GLN A 184 5.82 -1.04 -16.77
CA GLN A 184 4.70 -0.36 -16.13
C GLN A 184 3.41 -0.66 -16.89
N LYS A 185 2.34 -1.00 -16.16
CA LYS A 185 1.02 -1.22 -16.74
C LYS A 185 0.11 -0.04 -16.42
N LEU A 186 -0.46 0.55 -17.46
CA LEU A 186 -1.41 1.66 -17.39
C LEU A 186 -2.77 1.15 -17.87
N LEU A 187 -3.80 1.29 -17.05
CA LEU A 187 -5.16 0.92 -17.42
C LEU A 187 -6.20 1.79 -16.71
N PRO A 188 -7.41 1.98 -17.28
CA PRO A 188 -8.51 2.64 -16.59
C PRO A 188 -8.86 1.94 -15.26
N ALA A 189 -9.20 2.71 -14.23
CA ALA A 189 -9.53 2.16 -12.91
C ALA A 189 -10.76 1.23 -12.95
N ASN A 190 -11.77 1.59 -13.76
CA ASN A 190 -12.95 0.77 -13.96
C ASN A 190 -12.68 -0.62 -14.57
N GLN A 191 -11.57 -0.83 -15.28
CA GLN A 191 -11.22 -2.14 -15.83
C GLN A 191 -10.90 -3.16 -14.72
N LEU A 192 -10.42 -2.69 -13.56
CA LEU A 192 -10.18 -3.54 -12.40
C LEU A 192 -11.48 -4.06 -11.75
N LEU A 193 -12.63 -3.50 -12.12
CA LEU A 193 -13.93 -4.03 -11.66
C LEU A 193 -14.25 -5.37 -12.30
N ASP A 194 -13.66 -5.68 -13.46
CA ASP A 194 -13.97 -6.87 -14.27
C ASP A 194 -12.80 -7.84 -14.44
N GLU A 195 -11.63 -7.54 -13.87
CA GLU A 195 -10.41 -8.33 -13.99
C GLU A 195 -9.80 -8.62 -12.61
N ASP A 196 -9.45 -9.88 -12.34
CA ASP A 196 -8.84 -10.30 -11.07
C ASP A 196 -7.34 -10.58 -11.17
N LEU A 197 -6.82 -10.77 -12.39
CA LEU A 197 -5.45 -11.19 -12.65
C LEU A 197 -4.77 -10.25 -13.64
N PHE A 198 -3.68 -9.62 -13.22
CA PHE A 198 -2.91 -8.70 -14.03
C PHE A 198 -1.51 -9.26 -14.23
N ILE A 199 -1.16 -9.47 -15.49
CA ILE A 199 0.17 -9.94 -15.89
C ILE A 199 1.05 -8.71 -16.15
N LEU A 200 2.26 -8.71 -15.56
CA LEU A 200 3.33 -7.78 -15.89
C LEU A 200 4.43 -8.51 -16.66
N GLU A 201 4.90 -7.85 -17.72
CA GLU A 201 6.03 -8.32 -18.50
C GLU A 201 7.33 -7.90 -17.79
N PRO A 202 8.31 -8.82 -17.65
CA PRO A 202 9.66 -8.42 -17.25
C PRO A 202 10.16 -7.34 -18.19
N ALA A 203 10.67 -6.25 -17.64
CA ALA A 203 11.27 -5.19 -18.43
C ALA A 203 12.45 -5.80 -19.19
N SER A 204 12.27 -6.00 -20.50
CA SER A 204 13.39 -6.37 -21.36
C SER A 204 14.27 -5.14 -21.44
N ILE A 205 15.37 -5.13 -20.69
CA ILE A 205 16.42 -4.15 -20.91
C ILE A 205 17.03 -4.51 -22.27
N LYS A 206 16.37 -4.13 -23.37
CA LYS A 206 17.15 -3.64 -24.49
C LYS A 206 17.82 -2.43 -23.90
N ILE A 207 19.08 -2.62 -23.51
CA ILE A 207 20.00 -1.53 -23.26
C ILE A 207 19.96 -0.76 -24.58
N LYS A 208 19.04 0.20 -24.72
CA LYS A 208 19.35 1.38 -25.52
C LYS A 208 20.65 1.80 -24.89
N GLU A 209 21.72 1.75 -25.65
CA GLU A 209 23.02 2.21 -25.23
C GLU A 209 22.82 3.69 -24.85
N ILE A 210 22.45 3.92 -23.59
CA ILE A 210 22.38 5.25 -23.04
C ILE A 210 23.84 5.58 -22.97
N LYS A 211 24.33 6.48 -23.83
CA LYS A 211 25.65 7.07 -23.67
C LYS A 211 25.75 7.48 -22.22
N VAL A 212 26.48 6.69 -21.43
CA VAL A 212 26.69 6.97 -20.02
C VAL A 212 27.48 8.26 -20.04
N THR A 213 26.80 9.38 -19.85
CA THR A 213 27.47 10.60 -19.42
C THR A 213 28.23 10.18 -18.17
N ALA A 214 29.55 10.17 -18.25
CA ALA A 214 30.45 9.79 -17.17
C ALA A 214 30.22 10.73 -15.97
N ILE A 215 29.22 10.42 -15.15
CA ILE A 215 29.01 11.05 -13.86
C ILE A 215 29.71 10.18 -12.83
N THR A 216 30.51 10.80 -12.00
CA THR A 216 31.15 10.12 -10.88
C THR A 216 30.19 10.08 -9.68
N PRO A 217 30.32 9.12 -8.76
CA PRO A 217 29.50 9.08 -7.54
C PRO A 217 29.50 10.39 -6.75
N GLU A 218 30.65 11.06 -6.63
CA GLU A 218 30.80 12.34 -5.91
C GLU A 218 29.97 13.43 -6.58
N LYS A 219 29.98 13.49 -7.92
CA LYS A 219 29.19 14.45 -8.68
C LYS A 219 27.69 14.13 -8.60
N LEU A 220 27.33 12.86 -8.57
CA LEU A 220 25.95 12.40 -8.37
C LEU A 220 25.42 12.85 -7.00
N LEU A 221 26.14 12.55 -5.91
CA LEU A 221 25.77 12.95 -4.55
C LEU A 221 25.69 14.48 -4.41
N LYS A 222 26.64 15.22 -5.00
CA LYS A 222 26.60 16.69 -5.06
C LYS A 222 25.34 17.19 -5.77
N ASN A 223 24.96 16.59 -6.88
CA ASN A 223 23.77 16.96 -7.64
C ASN A 223 22.47 16.61 -6.88
N MET A 224 22.43 15.50 -6.13
CA MET A 224 21.28 15.18 -5.28
C MET A 224 21.01 16.34 -4.32
N ARG A 225 22.04 16.78 -3.58
CA ARG A 225 21.94 17.89 -2.62
C ARG A 225 21.57 19.21 -3.28
N ALA A 226 22.20 19.53 -4.40
CA ALA A 226 21.91 20.76 -5.15
C ALA A 226 20.47 20.84 -5.68
N ASN A 227 19.78 19.70 -5.82
CA ASN A 227 18.41 19.65 -6.30
C ASN A 227 17.37 19.43 -5.18
N TYR A 228 17.75 19.44 -3.89
CA TYR A 228 16.79 19.24 -2.79
C TYR A 228 15.61 20.20 -2.83
N GLU A 229 15.86 21.51 -3.02
CA GLU A 229 14.80 22.52 -3.09
C GLU A 229 13.85 22.32 -4.28
N LYS A 230 14.38 21.79 -5.40
CA LYS A 230 13.59 21.47 -6.57
C LYS A 230 12.77 20.22 -6.36
N ASN A 231 13.35 19.19 -5.77
CA ASN A 231 12.76 17.86 -5.66
C ASN A 231 11.78 17.72 -4.49
N TYR A 232 12.02 18.41 -3.37
CA TYR A 232 11.25 18.21 -2.14
C TYR A 232 10.49 19.49 -1.74
N THR A 233 9.47 19.33 -0.90
CA THR A 233 8.59 20.44 -0.53
C THR A 233 9.17 21.26 0.64
N PRO A 234 9.12 22.61 0.57
CA PRO A 234 9.52 23.48 1.67
C PRO A 234 8.37 23.76 2.66
N SER A 235 7.17 23.23 2.40
CA SER A 235 6.00 23.44 3.26
C SER A 235 5.61 22.17 4.00
N SER A 236 4.93 22.35 5.14
CA SER A 236 4.41 21.24 5.93
C SER A 236 3.30 20.53 5.15
N LYS A 237 3.24 19.21 5.30
CA LYS A 237 2.17 18.37 4.73
C LYS A 237 1.58 17.52 5.82
N LEU A 238 0.27 17.29 5.78
CA LEU A 238 -0.37 16.28 6.58
C LEU A 238 -0.55 15.04 5.69
N MET A 239 0.03 13.93 6.10
CA MET A 239 -0.01 12.67 5.36
C MET A 239 -0.83 11.66 6.14
N THR A 240 -1.78 11.01 5.48
CA THR A 240 -2.44 9.82 6.05
C THR A 240 -1.65 8.59 5.66
N ALA A 241 -1.43 7.68 6.60
CA ALA A 241 -0.67 6.47 6.37
C ALA A 241 -1.30 5.24 7.01
N PHE A 242 -1.19 4.11 6.32
CA PHE A 242 -1.40 2.79 6.89
C PHE A 242 -0.08 2.27 7.44
N TYR A 243 -0.11 1.77 8.67
CA TYR A 243 1.00 1.14 9.35
C TYR A 243 0.64 -0.28 9.78
N ARG A 244 1.49 -1.26 9.49
CA ARG A 244 1.36 -2.63 9.98
C ARG A 244 2.66 -3.06 10.63
N GLU A 245 2.57 -3.69 11.78
CA GLU A 245 3.68 -4.37 12.43
C GLU A 245 3.30 -5.83 12.71
N THR A 246 4.18 -6.73 12.28
CA THR A 246 4.05 -8.16 12.57
C THR A 246 5.29 -8.65 13.30
N VAL A 247 5.09 -9.50 14.29
CA VAL A 247 6.18 -10.16 15.02
C VAL A 247 5.98 -11.66 14.92
N LYS A 248 7.01 -12.35 14.44
CA LYS A 248 7.08 -13.82 14.43
C LYS A 248 8.08 -14.33 15.45
N GLN A 249 7.76 -15.41 16.15
CA GLN A 249 8.70 -16.20 16.93
C GLN A 249 8.88 -17.56 16.26
N ASP A 250 10.11 -17.88 15.85
CA ASP A 250 10.44 -19.14 15.18
C ASP A 250 9.47 -19.47 14.02
N LYS A 251 9.16 -18.44 13.21
CA LYS A 251 8.24 -18.41 12.05
C LYS A 251 6.74 -18.28 12.35
N ASN A 252 6.29 -18.47 13.60
CA ASN A 252 4.88 -18.35 13.97
C ASN A 252 4.55 -16.91 14.34
N TYR A 253 3.44 -16.37 13.84
CA TYR A 253 2.98 -15.04 14.26
C TYR A 253 2.64 -15.04 15.76
N ILE A 254 3.19 -14.06 16.48
CA ILE A 254 2.92 -13.81 17.92
C ILE A 254 2.38 -12.40 18.19
N SER A 255 2.47 -11.50 17.21
CA SER A 255 1.81 -10.20 17.23
C SER A 255 1.51 -9.72 15.82
N VAL A 256 0.32 -9.16 15.63
CA VAL A 256 -0.06 -8.41 14.42
C VAL A 256 -0.83 -7.19 14.89
N SER A 257 -0.28 -6.02 14.57
CA SER A 257 -0.83 -4.72 14.95
C SER A 257 -0.89 -3.82 13.74
N GLU A 258 -1.98 -3.10 13.59
CA GLU A 258 -2.19 -2.19 12.46
C GLU A 258 -2.73 -0.87 12.95
N ALA A 259 -2.39 0.21 12.25
CA ALA A 259 -2.93 1.53 12.50
C ALA A 259 -3.16 2.31 11.22
N VAL A 260 -4.16 3.17 11.27
CA VAL A 260 -4.21 4.36 10.44
C VAL A 260 -3.66 5.50 11.28
N MET A 261 -2.66 6.18 10.75
CA MET A 261 -1.97 7.27 11.42
C MET A 261 -1.91 8.49 10.51
N GLU A 262 -1.67 9.63 11.13
CA GLU A 262 -1.29 10.84 10.43
C GLU A 262 0.14 11.23 10.77
N VAL A 263 0.88 11.60 9.73
CA VAL A 263 2.21 12.18 9.83
C VAL A 263 2.10 13.66 9.48
N LEU A 264 2.33 14.53 10.45
CA LEU A 264 2.61 15.93 10.17
C LEU A 264 4.06 16.01 9.70
N LYS A 265 4.24 15.97 8.39
CA LYS A 265 5.52 16.03 7.71
C LYS A 265 6.10 17.43 7.84
N ALA A 266 7.24 17.54 8.50
CA ALA A 266 7.97 18.80 8.53
C ALA A 266 8.55 19.10 7.13
N PRO A 267 8.77 20.38 6.78
CA PRO A 267 9.50 20.73 5.56
C PRO A 267 10.80 19.93 5.40
N TYR A 268 11.17 19.57 4.17
CA TYR A 268 12.47 18.92 3.93
C TYR A 268 13.63 19.90 4.04
N ILE A 269 13.38 21.19 3.76
CA ILE A 269 14.40 22.24 3.70
C ILE A 269 14.08 23.32 4.74
N GLY A 270 15.13 23.97 5.25
CA GLY A 270 14.99 25.18 6.08
C GLY A 270 14.37 24.93 7.46
N THR A 271 14.44 23.70 7.97
CA THR A 271 13.89 23.36 9.29
C THR A 271 14.70 22.32 10.03
N THR A 272 14.77 22.45 11.34
CA THR A 272 15.27 21.43 12.27
C THR A 272 14.14 20.58 12.87
N ARG A 273 12.89 20.86 12.48
CA ARG A 273 11.73 20.11 13.00
C ARG A 273 11.70 18.71 12.40
N GLY A 274 11.54 17.73 13.30
CA GLY A 274 11.20 16.36 12.94
C GLY A 274 9.71 16.20 12.63
N ASP A 275 9.38 15.06 12.05
CA ASP A 275 7.99 14.68 11.80
C ASP A 275 7.26 14.41 13.12
N LEU A 276 5.95 14.64 13.14
CA LEU A 276 5.09 14.27 14.25
C LEU A 276 4.08 13.24 13.79
N VAL A 277 3.76 12.28 14.66
CA VAL A 277 2.80 11.22 14.37
C VAL A 277 1.64 11.30 15.36
N ARG A 278 0.43 11.04 14.89
CA ARG A 278 -0.74 10.70 15.73
C ARG A 278 -1.44 9.47 15.19
N LEU A 279 -2.02 8.67 16.07
CA LEU A 279 -2.82 7.51 15.67
C LEU A 279 -4.27 7.95 15.53
N LEU A 280 -4.90 7.70 14.37
CA LEU A 280 -6.34 7.90 14.20
C LEU A 280 -7.10 6.70 14.76
N LYS A 281 -6.61 5.49 14.46
CA LYS A 281 -7.12 4.24 15.02
C LYS A 281 -6.07 3.16 14.88
N GLY A 282 -6.08 2.22 15.81
CA GLY A 282 -5.31 0.99 15.69
C GLY A 282 -6.13 -0.23 16.05
N ARG A 283 -5.70 -1.38 15.55
CA ARG A 283 -6.24 -2.70 15.92
C ARG A 283 -5.11 -3.66 16.21
N LYS A 284 -5.33 -4.51 17.21
CA LYS A 284 -4.54 -5.71 17.45
C LYS A 284 -5.34 -6.90 16.96
N SER A 285 -4.71 -7.83 16.24
CA SER A 285 -5.38 -9.10 15.96
C SER A 285 -5.65 -9.81 17.30
N ARG A 286 -6.92 -10.09 17.58
CA ARG A 286 -7.40 -10.76 18.81
C ARG A 286 -6.90 -12.20 18.93
N GLU A 287 -6.45 -12.74 17.80
CA GLU A 287 -6.32 -14.15 17.49
C GLU A 287 -4.88 -14.65 17.59
N VAL A 288 -3.92 -13.73 17.72
CA VAL A 288 -2.52 -14.11 17.89
C VAL A 288 -2.24 -14.25 19.39
N GLN A 289 -1.92 -15.47 19.85
CA GLN A 289 -1.65 -15.71 21.27
C GLN A 289 -0.63 -14.68 21.79
N PRO A 290 -0.97 -13.88 22.80
CA PRO A 290 -0.04 -12.91 23.34
C PRO A 290 1.12 -13.68 23.95
N PHE A 291 2.32 -13.47 23.41
CA PHE A 291 3.54 -13.93 24.06
C PHE A 291 3.59 -13.33 25.47
N LYS A 292 3.46 -14.19 26.49
CA LYS A 292 3.55 -13.76 27.89
C LYS A 292 5.01 -13.37 28.17
N TRP A 293 5.21 -12.06 28.24
CA TRP A 293 6.43 -11.32 28.62
C TRP A 293 7.38 -10.92 27.48
N LEU A 294 7.41 -9.63 27.17
CA LEU A 294 8.64 -8.98 26.74
C LEU A 294 8.63 -7.51 27.20
N ASN A 295 9.13 -7.23 28.41
CA ASN A 295 9.58 -5.88 28.81
C ASN A 295 10.81 -5.42 27.98
N PHE A 296 10.91 -5.87 26.73
CA PHE A 296 11.84 -5.32 25.77
C PHE A 296 11.19 -4.12 25.13
N LYS A 297 11.82 -2.96 25.33
CA LYS A 297 11.55 -1.80 24.50
C LYS A 297 12.51 -1.88 23.32
N LEU A 298 12.08 -2.51 22.23
CA LEU A 298 12.77 -2.40 20.96
C LEU A 298 12.48 -1.01 20.38
N MET A 299 13.48 -0.40 19.75
CA MET A 299 13.22 0.76 18.90
C MET A 299 12.40 0.28 17.69
N GLY A 300 11.19 0.83 17.56
CA GLY A 300 10.20 0.39 16.59
C GLY A 300 8.91 1.19 16.73
N GLY A 301 7.89 0.79 15.98
CA GLY A 301 6.57 1.41 16.03
C GLY A 301 6.30 2.52 15.01
N PRO A 302 5.06 3.06 15.02
CA PRO A 302 4.55 4.05 14.06
C PRO A 302 5.40 5.32 13.90
N PHE A 303 6.09 5.77 14.95
CA PHE A 303 6.95 6.94 14.85
C PHE A 303 8.32 6.62 14.25
N THR A 304 8.98 5.53 14.67
CA THR A 304 10.34 5.26 14.19
C THR A 304 10.37 4.90 12.70
N ILE A 305 9.29 4.33 12.16
CA ILE A 305 9.23 3.98 10.73
C ILE A 305 9.26 5.23 9.83
N THR A 306 8.81 6.39 10.31
CA THR A 306 8.88 7.64 9.53
C THR A 306 10.31 8.18 9.45
N GLU A 307 11.19 7.74 10.34
CA GLU A 307 12.61 8.10 10.38
C GLU A 307 13.43 7.34 9.33
N LEU A 308 12.83 6.36 8.65
CA LEU A 308 13.47 5.69 7.51
C LEU A 308 13.48 6.55 6.25
N ASP A 309 12.80 7.69 6.24
CA ASP A 309 12.89 8.66 5.14
C ASP A 309 14.31 9.22 5.03
N ALA A 310 15.15 8.50 4.29
CA ALA A 310 16.57 8.77 4.13
C ALA A 310 16.87 10.20 3.67
N VAL A 311 16.01 10.81 2.85
CA VAL A 311 16.16 12.21 2.43
C VAL A 311 15.85 13.16 3.59
N LYS A 312 14.77 12.92 4.33
CA LYS A 312 14.37 13.79 5.46
C LYS A 312 15.35 13.70 6.62
N THR A 313 15.87 12.51 6.90
CA THR A 313 16.83 12.29 7.99
C THR A 313 18.27 12.51 7.57
N VAL A 314 18.54 12.69 6.26
CA VAL A 314 19.87 12.77 5.68
C VAL A 314 20.70 11.58 6.14
N GLU A 315 20.30 10.40 5.68
CA GLU A 315 20.90 9.14 6.12
C GLU A 315 22.41 9.10 5.82
N THR A 316 23.16 8.38 6.64
CA THR A 316 24.64 8.29 6.60
C THR A 316 25.22 8.07 5.21
N PHE A 317 24.59 7.28 4.35
CA PHE A 317 25.07 7.01 2.99
C PHE A 317 24.81 8.16 1.97
N ILE A 318 24.05 9.20 2.32
CA ILE A 318 23.87 10.43 1.52
C ILE A 318 24.36 11.70 2.23
N ASP A 319 24.68 11.59 3.51
CA ASP A 319 25.16 12.69 4.35
C ASP A 319 26.63 13.05 3.98
N PRO A 320 26.91 14.33 3.64
CA PRO A 320 28.25 14.82 3.37
C PRO A 320 29.28 14.54 4.49
N GLU A 321 28.85 14.46 5.75
CA GLU A 321 29.74 14.20 6.89
C GLU A 321 30.38 12.82 6.80
N TYR A 322 29.64 11.83 6.29
CA TYR A 322 30.10 10.45 6.19
C TYR A 322 30.57 10.07 4.77
N GLU A 323 30.38 10.91 3.76
CA GLU A 323 30.69 10.62 2.36
C GLU A 323 32.11 10.05 2.14
N ARG A 324 33.10 10.49 2.93
CA ARG A 324 34.50 10.02 2.82
C ARG A 324 34.77 8.63 3.39
N VAL A 325 33.87 8.11 4.22
CA VAL A 325 33.98 6.78 4.84
C VAL A 325 33.07 5.75 4.17
N TYR A 326 32.51 6.11 3.01
CA TYR A 326 31.74 5.24 2.13
C TYR A 326 32.47 5.01 0.82
N GLU A 327 32.39 3.78 0.32
CA GLU A 327 32.71 3.45 -1.06
C GLU A 327 31.42 3.45 -1.88
N TYR A 328 31.44 4.11 -3.05
CA TYR A 328 30.30 4.20 -3.94
C TYR A 328 30.63 3.66 -5.33
N GLN A 329 29.70 2.92 -5.90
CA GLN A 329 29.81 2.41 -7.27
C GLN A 329 28.49 2.62 -8.01
N ILE A 330 28.52 3.38 -9.11
CA ILE A 330 27.40 3.41 -10.05
C ILE A 330 27.47 2.12 -10.85
N SER A 331 26.57 1.19 -10.57
CA SER A 331 26.59 -0.15 -11.16
C SER A 331 25.86 -0.23 -12.49
N ASP A 332 24.81 0.56 -12.70
CA ASP A 332 23.99 0.52 -13.91
C ASP A 332 23.13 1.79 -14.08
N VAL A 333 22.53 1.97 -15.25
CA VAL A 333 21.43 2.89 -15.52
C VAL A 333 20.24 2.09 -16.00
N VAL A 334 19.22 1.98 -15.16
CA VAL A 334 18.04 1.17 -15.43
C VAL A 334 16.78 2.03 -15.55
N TRP A 335 15.74 1.48 -16.14
CA TRP A 335 14.40 2.05 -16.05
C TRP A 335 13.71 1.48 -14.81
N TYR A 336 13.38 2.34 -13.86
CA TYR A 336 12.63 2.00 -12.64
C TYR A 336 11.36 2.84 -12.59
N GLU A 337 10.20 2.20 -12.53
CA GLU A 337 8.89 2.87 -12.58
C GLU A 337 8.73 3.84 -13.77
N ASN A 338 9.24 3.42 -14.95
CA ASN A 338 9.28 4.22 -16.17
C ASN A 338 10.11 5.52 -16.05
N GLN A 339 11.01 5.60 -15.06
CA GLN A 339 11.98 6.67 -14.91
C GLN A 339 13.40 6.12 -15.11
N PRO A 340 14.28 6.80 -15.85
CA PRO A 340 15.68 6.43 -15.91
C PRO A 340 16.35 6.76 -14.57
N VAL A 341 17.00 5.78 -13.95
CA VAL A 341 17.67 5.94 -12.65
C VAL A 341 19.09 5.38 -12.71
N TYR A 342 20.01 6.03 -12.00
CA TYR A 342 21.30 5.46 -11.65
C TYR A 342 21.10 4.47 -10.50
N VAL A 343 21.66 3.26 -10.63
CA VAL A 343 21.79 2.32 -9.52
C VAL A 343 23.15 2.55 -8.87
N VAL A 344 23.15 2.98 -7.62
CA VAL A 344 24.36 3.31 -6.86
C VAL A 344 24.47 2.39 -5.66
N LYS A 345 25.47 1.51 -5.69
CA LYS A 345 25.84 0.69 -4.54
C LYS A 345 26.71 1.51 -3.60
N PHE A 346 26.52 1.31 -2.31
CA PHE A 346 27.31 1.96 -1.27
C PHE A 346 27.67 0.98 -0.15
N GLN A 347 28.87 1.13 0.39
CA GLN A 347 29.36 0.32 1.49
C GLN A 347 30.20 1.16 2.45
N ALA A 348 29.89 1.12 3.74
CA ALA A 348 30.70 1.77 4.76
C ALA A 348 32.07 1.07 4.88
N GLN A 349 33.15 1.83 4.77
CA GLN A 349 34.52 1.32 4.88
C GLN A 349 35.00 1.18 6.32
N SER A 350 34.30 1.81 7.26
CA SER A 350 34.59 1.78 8.68
C SER A 350 33.29 1.57 9.45
N SER A 351 33.39 0.85 10.56
CA SER A 351 32.30 0.75 11.52
C SER A 351 32.50 1.71 12.70
N GLU A 352 33.34 2.74 12.62
CA GLU A 352 33.59 3.68 13.73
C GLU A 352 32.41 4.62 14.00
N PHE A 353 31.59 4.92 12.99
CA PHE A 353 30.33 5.64 13.12
C PHE A 353 29.13 4.69 13.22
N TYR A 354 27.93 5.23 13.40
CA TYR A 354 26.69 4.46 13.39
C TYR A 354 25.52 5.26 12.82
N PRO A 355 24.67 4.67 11.97
CA PRO A 355 24.76 3.30 11.44
C PRO A 355 25.71 3.17 10.22
N PRO A 356 26.63 2.19 10.16
CA PRO A 356 27.44 1.94 8.97
C PRO A 356 26.63 1.10 7.97
N PHE A 357 25.68 1.71 7.28
CA PHE A 357 24.84 0.99 6.33
C PHE A 357 25.63 0.54 5.09
N GLU A 358 25.17 -0.53 4.46
CA GLU A 358 25.54 -0.93 3.10
C GLU A 358 24.28 -1.28 2.32
N GLY A 359 24.32 -1.13 1.00
CA GLY A 359 23.15 -1.37 0.16
C GLY A 359 23.21 -0.70 -1.20
N GLU A 360 22.03 -0.38 -1.73
CA GLU A 360 21.85 0.27 -3.02
C GLU A 360 20.78 1.34 -2.97
N MET A 361 21.02 2.43 -3.69
CA MET A 361 20.07 3.51 -3.90
C MET A 361 19.87 3.78 -5.39
N TYR A 362 18.65 4.19 -5.73
CA TYR A 362 18.19 4.45 -7.08
C TYR A 362 17.95 5.94 -7.18
N VAL A 363 18.72 6.62 -8.03
CA VAL A 363 18.73 8.07 -8.13
C VAL A 363 18.24 8.49 -9.50
N HIS A 364 17.18 9.27 -9.56
CA HIS A 364 16.59 9.73 -10.82
C HIS A 364 17.63 10.45 -11.68
N ARG A 365 17.73 10.07 -12.95
CA ARG A 365 18.82 10.49 -13.84
C ARG A 365 18.88 12.00 -14.08
N GLU A 366 17.72 12.63 -14.23
CA GLU A 366 17.61 14.06 -14.56
C GLU A 366 17.49 14.95 -13.33
N THR A 367 16.60 14.60 -12.40
CA THR A 367 16.33 15.41 -11.21
C THR A 367 17.29 15.13 -10.05
N PHE A 368 18.01 14.01 -10.07
CA PHE A 368 18.84 13.52 -8.95
C PHE A 368 18.05 13.30 -7.65
N ALA A 369 16.74 13.08 -7.74
CA ALA A 369 15.94 12.69 -6.58
C ALA A 369 16.25 11.24 -6.19
N LEU A 370 16.25 10.95 -4.88
CA LEU A 370 16.22 9.57 -4.40
C LEU A 370 14.84 8.97 -4.71
N VAL A 371 14.83 7.86 -5.43
CA VAL A 371 13.62 7.15 -5.88
C VAL A 371 13.37 5.90 -5.04
N HIS A 372 14.43 5.18 -4.71
CA HIS A 372 14.39 3.97 -3.90
C HIS A 372 15.70 3.79 -3.16
N ALA A 373 15.66 3.19 -1.97
CA ALA A 373 16.86 2.66 -1.32
C ALA A 373 16.54 1.37 -0.57
N ASN A 374 17.46 0.41 -0.67
CA ASN A 374 17.47 -0.80 0.12
C ASN A 374 18.82 -0.92 0.82
N TYR A 375 18.79 -0.96 2.15
CA TYR A 375 20.00 -0.86 2.95
C TYR A 375 19.91 -1.69 4.23
N HIS A 376 21.06 -2.21 4.66
CA HIS A 376 21.16 -3.11 5.79
C HIS A 376 22.43 -2.86 6.58
N LEU A 377 22.51 -3.50 7.75
CA LEU A 377 23.72 -3.52 8.56
C LEU A 377 24.52 -4.78 8.24
N ASP A 378 25.82 -4.61 8.09
CA ASP A 378 26.78 -5.69 8.04
C ASP A 378 26.98 -6.32 9.45
N LYS A 379 27.90 -7.27 9.56
CA LYS A 379 28.17 -7.95 10.84
C LYS A 379 28.69 -6.99 11.92
N ALA A 380 29.52 -6.00 11.56
CA ALA A 380 30.08 -5.06 12.52
C ALA A 380 29.03 -4.03 12.98
N GLY A 381 28.21 -3.52 12.06
CA GLY A 381 27.08 -2.65 12.33
C GLY A 381 26.04 -3.31 13.23
N LEU A 382 25.72 -4.60 13.00
CA LEU A 382 24.81 -5.37 13.86
C LEU A 382 25.31 -5.48 15.30
N LYS A 383 26.63 -5.55 15.52
CA LYS A 383 27.21 -5.58 16.87
C LYS A 383 26.95 -4.27 17.62
N LYS A 384 27.08 -3.12 16.94
CA LYS A 384 26.75 -1.79 17.51
C LYS A 384 25.26 -1.58 17.70
N ALA A 385 24.43 -2.13 16.80
CA ALA A 385 22.98 -2.02 16.87
C ALA A 385 22.37 -2.64 18.14
N GLU A 386 23.06 -3.56 18.83
CA GLU A 386 22.57 -4.10 20.12
C GLU A 386 22.33 -2.99 21.15
N GLU A 387 23.25 -2.02 21.24
CA GLU A 387 23.17 -0.92 22.22
C GLU A 387 22.08 0.10 21.86
N VAL A 388 21.86 0.30 20.57
CA VAL A 388 20.96 1.33 20.03
C VAL A 388 19.52 0.81 19.94
N MET A 389 19.31 -0.40 19.42
CA MET A 389 17.96 -0.94 19.15
C MET A 389 17.27 -1.53 20.38
N ILE A 390 18.01 -1.87 21.44
CA ILE A 390 17.47 -2.53 22.63
C ILE A 390 17.50 -1.56 23.82
N LYS A 391 16.49 -0.69 23.94
CA LYS A 391 16.41 0.33 25.01
C LYS A 391 16.26 -0.27 26.41
N LYS A 392 15.60 -1.42 26.53
CA LYS A 392 15.37 -2.11 27.81
C LYS A 392 15.33 -3.61 27.58
N LYS A 393 15.95 -4.39 28.47
CA LYS A 393 15.82 -5.85 28.53
C LYS A 393 15.78 -6.34 29.99
N PRO A 394 15.01 -7.40 30.31
CA PRO A 394 15.03 -7.98 31.66
C PRO A 394 16.41 -8.52 32.05
N ARG A 395 16.70 -8.52 33.35
CA ARG A 395 17.94 -9.09 33.90
C ARG A 395 18.10 -10.55 33.47
N LYS A 396 19.33 -10.93 33.08
CA LYS A 396 19.72 -12.28 32.62
C LYS A 396 19.14 -12.71 31.26
N VAL A 397 18.41 -11.84 30.56
CA VAL A 397 18.02 -12.09 29.16
C VAL A 397 19.09 -11.54 28.23
N LYS A 398 19.55 -12.37 27.29
CA LYS A 398 20.44 -11.95 26.20
C LYS A 398 19.60 -11.76 24.94
N ALA A 399 19.79 -10.63 24.27
CA ALA A 399 19.18 -10.38 22.98
C ALA A 399 20.16 -9.59 22.14
N ARG A 400 20.23 -9.92 20.85
CA ARG A 400 21.05 -9.22 19.87
C ARG A 400 20.33 -9.20 18.53
N PRO A 401 20.44 -8.11 17.75
CA PRO A 401 19.99 -8.12 16.37
C PRO A 401 20.86 -9.10 15.57
N THR A 402 20.25 -9.85 14.66
CA THR A 402 20.91 -10.78 13.74
C THR A 402 20.68 -10.43 12.28
N TYR A 403 19.74 -9.53 12.02
CA TYR A 403 19.40 -9.04 10.68
C TYR A 403 18.68 -7.71 10.81
N VAL A 404 19.04 -6.73 9.98
CA VAL A 404 18.38 -5.44 9.86
C VAL A 404 18.37 -5.10 8.38
N ASN A 405 17.19 -4.90 7.80
CA ASN A 405 17.06 -4.42 6.44
C ASN A 405 15.94 -3.39 6.38
N TYR A 406 16.22 -2.28 5.72
CA TYR A 406 15.29 -1.20 5.47
C TYR A 406 15.10 -1.02 3.96
N GLN A 407 13.87 -0.74 3.58
CA GLN A 407 13.51 -0.43 2.20
C GLN A 407 12.63 0.81 2.20
N VAL A 408 12.95 1.78 1.36
CA VAL A 408 12.12 2.98 1.16
C VAL A 408 11.88 3.23 -0.31
N ASN A 409 10.67 3.70 -0.62
CA ASN A 409 10.27 4.10 -1.96
C ASN A 409 9.76 5.53 -1.91
N TYR A 410 10.13 6.32 -2.92
CA TYR A 410 9.68 7.68 -3.12
C TYR A 410 8.84 7.76 -4.39
N ARG A 411 7.84 8.64 -4.37
CA ARG A 411 6.97 8.89 -5.51
C ARG A 411 6.83 10.38 -5.74
N GLN A 412 6.58 10.77 -6.98
CA GLN A 412 6.27 12.16 -7.31
C GLN A 412 4.78 12.44 -7.11
N TYR A 413 4.46 13.61 -6.56
CA TYR A 413 3.11 14.16 -6.48
C TYR A 413 3.20 15.67 -6.64
N GLN A 414 2.45 16.25 -7.61
CA GLN A 414 2.49 17.68 -7.92
C GLN A 414 3.93 18.20 -8.15
N GLY A 415 4.72 17.45 -8.91
CA GLY A 415 6.10 17.82 -9.22
C GLY A 415 7.12 17.57 -8.11
N LYS A 416 6.71 17.19 -6.89
CA LYS A 416 7.59 16.97 -5.73
C LYS A 416 7.68 15.50 -5.33
N TRP A 417 8.87 15.06 -4.95
CA TRP A 417 9.12 13.73 -4.40
C TRP A 417 8.74 13.67 -2.92
N HIS A 418 8.15 12.56 -2.51
CA HIS A 418 7.78 12.29 -1.12
C HIS A 418 7.99 10.80 -0.81
N LEU A 419 8.22 10.48 0.47
CA LEU A 419 8.20 9.09 0.93
C LEU A 419 6.84 8.46 0.63
N ALA A 420 6.81 7.40 -0.17
CA ALA A 420 5.59 6.68 -0.53
C ALA A 420 5.37 5.45 0.35
N SER A 421 6.44 4.71 0.63
CA SER A 421 6.41 3.57 1.55
C SER A 421 7.76 3.36 2.22
N ALA A 422 7.71 2.73 3.41
CA ALA A 422 8.90 2.31 4.13
C ALA A 422 8.66 0.94 4.75
N LYS A 423 9.70 0.12 4.80
CA LYS A 423 9.66 -1.21 5.40
C LYS A 423 10.90 -1.44 6.25
N ALA A 424 10.67 -1.89 7.48
CA ALA A 424 11.69 -2.38 8.38
C ALA A 424 11.54 -3.89 8.57
N SER A 425 12.62 -4.64 8.36
CA SER A 425 12.69 -6.08 8.62
C SER A 425 13.85 -6.34 9.56
N VAL A 426 13.54 -6.67 10.81
CA VAL A 426 14.54 -6.80 11.87
C VAL A 426 14.39 -8.15 12.56
N LYS A 427 15.49 -8.89 12.71
CA LYS A 427 15.53 -10.14 13.46
C LYS A 427 16.37 -10.00 14.72
N PHE A 428 15.87 -10.56 15.81
CA PHE A 428 16.57 -10.64 17.08
C PHE A 428 16.70 -12.10 17.51
N LYS A 429 17.90 -12.49 17.93
CA LYS A 429 18.08 -13.74 18.67
C LYS A 429 17.96 -13.47 20.16
N VAL A 430 16.94 -14.03 20.80
CA VAL A 430 16.69 -13.87 22.24
C VAL A 430 16.97 -15.20 22.96
N ARG A 431 17.70 -15.12 24.07
CA ARG A 431 18.02 -16.25 24.95
C ARG A 431 17.71 -15.89 26.39
N SER A 432 16.81 -16.68 27.01
CA SER A 432 16.52 -16.63 28.44
C SER A 432 16.50 -18.05 29.01
N LYS A 433 17.41 -18.34 29.94
CA LYS A 433 17.42 -19.65 30.62
C LYS A 433 16.21 -19.81 31.55
N ARG A 434 15.84 -18.73 32.25
CA ARG A 434 14.70 -18.71 33.18
C ARG A 434 13.40 -19.06 32.47
N ASP A 435 13.20 -18.48 31.29
CA ASP A 435 11.95 -18.58 30.54
C ASP A 435 12.00 -19.68 29.46
N ARG A 436 13.11 -20.45 29.42
CA ARG A 436 13.37 -21.49 28.40
C ARG A 436 13.26 -20.98 26.95
N ILE A 437 13.65 -19.74 26.72
CA ILE A 437 13.62 -19.10 25.39
C ILE A 437 14.99 -19.27 24.73
N ASN A 438 14.99 -19.78 23.50
CA ASN A 438 16.12 -19.71 22.57
C ASN A 438 15.59 -19.51 21.14
N SER A 439 14.85 -18.43 20.95
CA SER A 439 14.05 -18.20 19.75
C SER A 439 14.61 -17.05 18.91
N GLU A 440 14.34 -17.11 17.61
CA GLU A 440 14.47 -15.96 16.73
C GLU A 440 13.13 -15.22 16.67
N PHE A 441 13.18 -13.91 16.90
CA PHE A 441 12.06 -13.01 16.74
C PHE A 441 12.27 -12.20 15.47
N HIS A 442 11.29 -12.18 14.57
CA HIS A 442 11.33 -11.41 13.33
C HIS A 442 10.22 -10.37 13.35
N SER A 443 10.60 -9.10 13.50
CA SER A 443 9.70 -7.95 13.40
C SER A 443 9.73 -7.41 11.98
N VAL A 444 8.55 -7.23 11.40
CA VAL A 444 8.37 -6.54 10.11
C VAL A 444 7.38 -5.41 10.30
N SER A 445 7.81 -4.19 10.01
CA SER A 445 6.97 -2.99 10.06
C SER A 445 6.86 -2.41 8.65
N ASP A 446 5.64 -2.21 8.16
CA ASP A 446 5.33 -1.62 6.86
C ASP A 446 4.60 -0.28 7.08
N LEU A 447 5.03 0.76 6.37
CA LEU A 447 4.38 2.07 6.26
C LEU A 447 3.99 2.31 4.80
N LEU A 448 2.76 2.75 4.57
CA LEU A 448 2.24 3.15 3.27
C LEU A 448 1.57 4.52 3.41
N ILE A 449 2.06 5.53 2.68
CA ILE A 449 1.39 6.83 2.58
C ILE A 449 0.23 6.72 1.59
N THR A 450 -0.98 6.99 2.06
CA THR A 450 -2.22 6.81 1.31
C THR A 450 -2.89 8.11 0.89
N ASN A 451 -2.48 9.23 1.50
CA ASN A 451 -2.96 10.57 1.16
C ASN A 451 -1.94 11.63 1.59
N ILE A 452 -1.91 12.76 0.87
CA ILE A 452 -1.04 13.90 1.16
C ILE A 452 -1.86 15.17 0.93
N GLN A 453 -1.93 16.03 1.94
CA GLN A 453 -2.65 17.30 1.87
C GLN A 453 -1.78 18.45 2.39
N PRO A 454 -1.86 19.64 1.78
CA PRO A 454 -1.29 20.86 2.35
C PRO A 454 -1.83 21.11 3.76
N THR A 455 -1.01 21.70 4.64
CA THR A 455 -1.46 22.07 5.97
C THR A 455 -0.64 23.21 6.56
N ASP A 456 -1.30 24.05 7.37
CA ASP A 456 -0.65 25.05 8.20
C ASP A 456 -0.37 24.56 9.63
N LEU A 457 -0.82 23.35 9.97
CA LEU A 457 -0.57 22.72 11.26
C LEU A 457 0.93 22.68 11.56
N LYS A 458 1.31 23.12 12.76
CA LYS A 458 2.71 23.09 13.22
C LYS A 458 2.97 22.04 14.29
N ARG A 459 1.92 21.56 14.96
CA ARG A 459 1.97 20.54 16.01
C ARG A 459 0.62 19.85 16.14
N PHE A 460 0.63 18.63 16.65
CA PHE A 460 -0.54 18.02 17.27
C PHE A 460 -0.63 18.40 18.75
N ASN A 461 -1.83 18.27 19.32
CA ASN A 461 -2.03 18.32 20.76
C ASN A 461 -1.16 17.27 21.46
N LYS A 462 -0.82 17.51 22.72
CA LYS A 462 0.20 16.71 23.43
C LYS A 462 -0.27 15.27 23.66
N ASP A 463 -1.56 15.12 23.95
CA ASP A 463 -2.29 13.88 24.19
C ASP A 463 -2.58 13.07 22.91
N GLU A 464 -2.59 13.72 21.74
CA GLU A 464 -2.76 13.06 20.44
C GLU A 464 -1.44 12.49 19.88
N ARG A 465 -0.29 12.96 20.39
CA ARG A 465 1.02 12.69 19.79
C ARG A 465 1.53 11.30 20.16
N PHE A 466 1.94 10.55 19.16
CA PHE A 466 2.72 9.32 19.30
C PHE A 466 4.23 9.61 19.18
N SER A 467 5.03 9.02 20.06
CA SER A 467 6.46 9.28 20.23
C SER A 467 7.30 8.00 20.32
N ARG A 468 8.64 8.13 20.26
CA ARG A 468 9.59 7.00 20.41
C ARG A 468 9.52 6.27 21.76
N SER A 469 8.84 6.82 22.78
CA SER A 469 8.68 6.20 24.09
C SER A 469 7.41 5.38 24.24
N ASP A 470 6.44 5.59 23.34
CA ASP A 470 5.13 4.97 23.39
C ASP A 470 5.20 3.54 22.85
N ILE A 471 4.45 2.64 23.49
CA ILE A 471 4.39 1.24 23.08
C ILE A 471 3.15 1.07 22.22
N PHE A 472 3.35 0.84 20.93
CA PHE A 472 2.26 0.81 19.96
C PHE A 472 1.12 -0.12 20.36
N VAL A 473 1.45 -1.35 20.77
CA VAL A 473 0.49 -2.39 21.14
C VAL A 473 -0.37 -2.01 22.36
N GLU A 474 0.13 -1.16 23.25
CA GLU A 474 -0.58 -0.74 24.47
C GLU A 474 -1.62 0.35 24.21
N LEU A 475 -1.54 1.05 23.07
CA LEU A 475 -2.44 2.14 22.68
C LEU A 475 -3.56 1.67 21.73
N LEU A 476 -3.68 0.37 21.48
CA LEU A 476 -4.66 -0.20 20.55
C LEU A 476 -6.00 -0.45 21.24
N GLY A 477 -7.07 0.06 20.64
CA GLY A 477 -8.45 -0.18 21.07
C GLY A 477 -9.05 -1.47 20.50
N ALA A 478 -10.33 -1.68 20.76
CA ALA A 478 -11.11 -2.77 20.17
C ALA A 478 -11.25 -2.62 18.64
N TYR A 479 -11.44 -3.75 17.94
CA TYR A 479 -11.70 -3.75 16.51
C TYR A 479 -13.00 -3.01 16.17
N ASP A 480 -12.93 -2.12 15.18
CA ASP A 480 -14.02 -1.27 14.71
C ASP A 480 -14.09 -1.37 13.18
N GLU A 481 -14.90 -2.31 12.70
CA GLU A 481 -14.99 -2.67 11.27
C GLU A 481 -15.31 -1.46 10.37
N LYS A 482 -16.29 -0.64 10.77
CA LYS A 482 -16.71 0.56 10.03
C LYS A 482 -15.58 1.59 9.86
N PHE A 483 -14.66 1.68 10.82
CA PHE A 483 -13.50 2.55 10.68
C PHE A 483 -12.55 2.04 9.58
N TRP A 484 -12.28 0.72 9.54
CA TRP A 484 -11.27 0.14 8.65
C TRP A 484 -11.71 0.06 7.18
N GLU A 485 -13.00 0.11 6.89
CA GLU A 485 -13.55 0.31 5.54
C GLU A 485 -13.14 1.66 4.93
N ASN A 486 -12.66 2.59 5.76
CA ASN A 486 -12.41 3.96 5.31
C ASN A 486 -11.05 4.22 4.66
N TYR A 487 -10.11 3.27 4.67
CA TYR A 487 -8.71 3.54 4.31
C TYR A 487 -8.12 2.52 3.33
N ASN A 488 -7.18 2.99 2.50
CA ASN A 488 -6.30 2.11 1.73
C ASN A 488 -5.37 1.36 2.68
N ILE A 489 -5.32 0.03 2.54
CA ILE A 489 -4.50 -0.85 3.39
C ILE A 489 -3.71 -1.83 2.53
N ILE A 490 -2.60 -2.33 3.07
CA ILE A 490 -1.87 -3.43 2.46
C ILE A 490 -2.66 -4.72 2.70
N LYS A 491 -3.09 -5.41 1.63
CA LYS A 491 -3.86 -6.66 1.78
C LYS A 491 -3.05 -7.70 2.57
N PRO A 492 -3.58 -8.32 3.64
CA PRO A 492 -2.89 -9.41 4.34
C PRO A 492 -2.55 -10.55 3.37
N ASN A 493 -1.35 -11.10 3.45
CA ASN A 493 -0.99 -12.30 2.68
C ASN A 493 -1.67 -13.56 3.24
N GLU A 494 -1.65 -14.66 2.51
CA GLU A 494 -2.26 -15.92 2.87
C GLU A 494 -1.75 -16.44 4.21
N SER A 495 -0.43 -16.39 4.45
CA SER A 495 0.16 -16.79 5.72
C SER A 495 -0.41 -16.01 6.91
N LEU A 496 -0.60 -14.70 6.76
CA LEU A 496 -1.19 -13.83 7.78
C LEU A 496 -2.69 -14.08 7.94
N ARG A 497 -3.43 -14.28 6.83
CA ARG A 497 -4.85 -14.67 6.86
C ARG A 497 -5.06 -16.00 7.58
N ASN A 498 -4.20 -16.99 7.32
CA ASN A 498 -4.25 -18.29 7.99
C ASN A 498 -3.90 -18.18 9.47
N ALA A 499 -2.97 -17.28 9.84
CA ALA A 499 -2.67 -17.01 11.24
C ALA A 499 -3.86 -16.41 12.00
N PHE A 500 -4.69 -15.60 11.34
CA PHE A 500 -5.98 -15.17 11.90
C PHE A 500 -6.91 -16.38 12.10
N LYS A 501 -7.08 -17.23 11.08
CA LYS A 501 -7.98 -18.40 11.16
C LYS A 501 -7.59 -19.48 12.17
N GLN A 502 -6.30 -19.79 12.32
CA GLN A 502 -5.84 -20.92 13.16
C GLN A 502 -6.10 -20.72 14.65
N SER A 503 -6.35 -19.49 15.11
CA SER A 503 -6.69 -19.25 16.52
C SER A 503 -8.13 -19.60 16.87
N LEU A 504 -8.99 -19.90 15.89
CA LEU A 504 -10.39 -20.26 16.13
C LEU A 504 -10.54 -21.68 16.71
N PHE A 505 -9.46 -22.45 16.72
CA PHE A 505 -9.46 -23.87 17.10
C PHE A 505 -8.57 -24.21 18.31
N ASN A 506 -8.04 -23.20 19.03
CA ASN A 506 -7.21 -23.39 20.23
C ASN A 506 -7.72 -22.60 21.43
#